data_AF-A0A3D3UHG1-F1
#
_entry.id   AF-A0A3D3UHG1-F1
#
_cell.length_a   1.000
_cell.length_b   1.000
_cell.length_c   1.000
_cell.angle_alpha   90.00
_cell.angle_beta   90.00
_cell.angle_gamma   90.00
#
_symmetry.space_group_name_H-M   'P 1'
#
loop_
_entity.id
_entity.type
_entity.pdbx_description
1 polymer ?
#
loop_
_entity_poly.entity_id
_entity_poly.type
_entity_poly.pdbx_seq_one_letter_code
_entity_poly.pdbx_strand_id
1 'polypeptide(L)'
;ENWKIANEIAQETRGKPMDPRRLRLVGPVHIAETREKARENVQFGIHKWLDYFSRINPTSSAQVDNRGGDPVDTMIASGSAVIGTPDDAVAQIRRLQDKQGDFGCFLQLAHNWADFDSTKKSYELWQRYVMPQLTGANRNRDISLEWTTEHGERLMGGAMKAAMEMFEKHQKEQAAKAKEEAS
;
A
#
# COMPACT_ATOMS: atom_id res chain seq x y z
N GLU A 1 0.77 -0.15 -23.75
CA GLU A 1 1.14 -0.03 -25.17
C GLU A 1 2.26 0.98 -25.38
N ASN A 2 2.09 2.27 -25.03
CA ASN A 2 3.13 3.30 -25.19
C ASN A 2 4.52 2.90 -24.63
N TRP A 3 4.57 2.32 -23.41
CA TRP A 3 5.84 1.89 -22.82
C TRP A 3 6.53 0.77 -23.61
N LYS A 4 5.76 -0.19 -24.13
CA LYS A 4 6.28 -1.29 -24.95
C LYS A 4 6.89 -0.74 -26.25
N ILE A 5 6.13 0.09 -26.96
CA ILE A 5 6.59 0.75 -28.21
C ILE A 5 7.88 1.53 -27.97
N ALA A 6 7.93 2.32 -26.89
CA ALA A 6 9.12 3.10 -26.59
C ALA A 6 10.35 2.22 -26.25
N ASN A 7 10.15 1.05 -25.64
CA ASN A 7 11.24 0.09 -25.41
C ASN A 7 11.71 -0.59 -26.71
N GLU A 8 10.79 -0.93 -27.61
CA GLU A 8 11.10 -1.48 -28.93
C GLU A 8 11.95 -0.48 -29.73
N ILE A 9 11.53 0.79 -29.81
CA ILE A 9 12.29 1.85 -30.48
C ILE A 9 13.66 2.07 -29.82
N ALA A 10 13.74 2.06 -28.48
CA ALA A 10 15.01 2.21 -27.78
C ALA A 10 15.96 1.03 -28.10
N GLN A 11 15.43 -0.19 -28.15
CA GLN A 11 16.20 -1.37 -28.53
C GLN A 11 16.72 -1.25 -29.96
N GLU A 12 15.87 -0.86 -30.92
CA GLU A 12 16.24 -0.71 -32.34
C GLU A 12 17.28 0.39 -32.58
N THR A 13 17.15 1.52 -31.90
CA THR A 13 17.97 2.71 -32.17
C THR A 13 19.20 2.84 -31.27
N ARG A 14 19.21 2.22 -30.09
CA ARG A 14 20.27 2.34 -29.08
C ARG A 14 20.84 1.00 -28.62
N GLY A 15 20.31 -0.12 -29.10
CA GLY A 15 20.76 -1.47 -28.73
C GLY A 15 20.41 -1.90 -27.30
N LYS A 16 19.56 -1.15 -26.58
CA LYS A 16 19.11 -1.48 -25.22
C LYS A 16 17.72 -0.91 -24.92
N PRO A 17 16.89 -1.60 -24.11
CA PRO A 17 15.59 -1.07 -23.69
C PRO A 17 15.76 0.09 -22.70
N MET A 18 14.66 0.77 -22.40
CA MET A 18 14.65 1.82 -21.37
C MET A 18 14.69 1.22 -19.96
N ASP A 19 15.25 1.97 -19.00
CA ASP A 19 15.31 1.55 -17.60
C ASP A 19 13.96 1.76 -16.89
N PRO A 20 13.26 0.71 -16.46
CA PRO A 20 11.97 0.83 -15.76
C PRO A 20 12.08 1.62 -14.45
N ARG A 21 13.25 1.64 -13.79
CA ARG A 21 13.47 2.42 -12.55
C ARG A 21 13.41 3.92 -12.78
N ARG A 22 13.52 4.36 -14.04
CA ARG A 22 13.38 5.77 -14.43
C ARG A 22 11.97 6.12 -14.89
N LEU A 23 11.10 5.12 -15.09
CA LEU A 23 9.70 5.36 -15.40
C LEU A 23 8.98 5.96 -14.18
N ARG A 24 8.19 7.00 -14.44
CA ARG A 24 7.29 7.63 -13.48
C ARG A 24 5.88 7.52 -14.02
N LEU A 25 5.01 6.89 -13.26
CA LEU A 25 3.58 6.87 -13.54
C LEU A 25 2.91 7.95 -12.70
N VAL A 26 1.91 8.61 -13.28
CA VAL A 26 1.10 9.59 -12.57
C VAL A 26 -0.35 9.16 -12.67
N GLY A 27 -1.05 9.13 -11.54
CA GLY A 27 -2.47 8.80 -11.51
C GLY A 27 -3.20 9.53 -10.37
N PRO A 28 -4.45 9.93 -10.59
CA PRO A 28 -5.28 10.49 -9.52
C PRO A 28 -5.73 9.39 -8.55
N VAL A 29 -5.63 9.69 -7.25
CA VAL A 29 -5.93 8.74 -6.17
C VAL A 29 -6.62 9.49 -5.04
N HIS A 30 -7.80 9.01 -4.67
CA HIS A 30 -8.45 9.38 -3.41
C HIS A 30 -8.95 8.13 -2.71
N ILE A 31 -8.44 7.87 -1.50
CA ILE A 31 -8.86 6.72 -0.69
C ILE A 31 -9.43 7.16 0.65
N ALA A 32 -10.34 6.36 1.17
CA ALA A 32 -10.94 6.52 2.48
C ALA A 32 -11.08 5.15 3.17
N GLU A 33 -11.61 5.16 4.39
CA GLU A 33 -11.86 3.96 5.19
C GLU A 33 -12.86 3.00 4.51
N THR A 34 -13.78 3.55 3.72
CA THR A 34 -14.73 2.78 2.90
C THR A 34 -14.85 3.35 1.50
N ARG A 35 -15.33 2.54 0.54
CA ARG A 35 -15.57 3.00 -0.84
C ARG A 35 -16.63 4.09 -0.89
N GLU A 36 -17.65 3.98 -0.05
CA GLU A 36 -18.75 4.94 0.08
C GLU A 36 -18.20 6.28 0.57
N LYS A 37 -17.32 6.28 1.58
CA LYS A 37 -16.71 7.52 2.07
C LYS A 37 -15.78 8.15 1.05
N ALA A 38 -15.03 7.34 0.30
CA ALA A 38 -14.19 7.85 -0.78
C ALA A 38 -15.04 8.55 -1.85
N ARG A 39 -16.17 7.95 -2.23
CA ARG A 39 -17.14 8.54 -3.17
C ARG A 39 -17.75 9.83 -2.64
N GLU A 40 -18.18 9.83 -1.39
CA GLU A 40 -18.72 11.03 -0.72
C GLU A 40 -17.68 12.17 -0.76
N ASN A 41 -16.44 11.88 -0.35
CA ASN A 41 -15.37 12.87 -0.27
C ASN A 41 -15.08 13.50 -1.64
N VAL A 42 -15.04 12.72 -2.72
CA VAL A 42 -14.70 13.26 -4.05
C VAL A 42 -15.81 14.14 -4.65
N GLN A 43 -17.05 14.05 -4.17
CA GLN A 43 -18.14 14.92 -4.65
C GLN A 43 -17.85 16.40 -4.38
N PHE A 44 -16.96 16.72 -3.44
CA PHE A 44 -16.55 18.09 -3.12
C PHE A 44 -16.01 18.84 -4.35
N GLY A 45 -15.22 18.19 -5.21
CA GLY A 45 -14.51 18.85 -6.29
C GLY A 45 -14.45 18.13 -7.63
N ILE A 46 -14.87 16.85 -7.71
CA ILE A 46 -14.66 16.05 -8.93
C ILE A 46 -15.36 16.65 -10.16
N HIS A 47 -16.58 17.15 -10.05
CA HIS A 47 -17.31 17.74 -11.19
C HIS A 47 -16.63 19.00 -11.73
N LYS A 48 -16.10 19.85 -10.84
CA LYS A 48 -15.33 21.04 -11.24
C LYS A 48 -14.02 20.64 -11.92
N TRP A 49 -13.36 19.60 -11.39
CA TRP A 49 -12.15 19.07 -11.99
C TRP A 49 -12.40 18.50 -13.39
N LEU A 50 -13.51 17.78 -13.58
CA LEU A 50 -13.92 17.23 -14.88
C LEU A 50 -14.24 18.33 -15.89
N ASP A 51 -15.00 19.36 -15.51
CA ASP A 51 -15.27 20.53 -16.37
C ASP A 51 -13.95 21.20 -16.78
N TYR A 52 -13.06 21.47 -15.82
CA TYR A 52 -11.73 22.03 -16.11
C TYR A 52 -10.93 21.14 -17.07
N PHE A 53 -10.80 19.85 -16.77
CA PHE A 53 -9.96 18.94 -17.54
C PHE A 53 -10.47 18.75 -18.98
N SER A 54 -11.80 18.71 -19.16
CA SER A 54 -12.43 18.61 -20.48
C SER A 54 -12.15 19.82 -21.38
N ARG A 55 -11.98 21.01 -20.80
CA ARG A 55 -11.72 22.25 -21.55
C ARG A 55 -10.26 22.39 -21.98
N ILE A 56 -9.34 21.91 -21.15
CA ILE A 56 -7.89 22.06 -21.42
C ILE A 56 -7.31 20.90 -22.25
N ASN A 57 -8.05 19.81 -22.42
CA ASN A 57 -7.58 18.63 -23.15
C ASN A 57 -8.51 18.33 -24.36
N PRO A 58 -8.26 18.95 -25.52
CA PRO A 58 -9.11 18.77 -26.71
C PRO A 58 -9.07 17.36 -27.32
N THR A 59 -8.09 16.53 -26.96
CA THR A 59 -7.98 15.12 -27.35
C THR A 59 -8.45 14.16 -26.26
N SER A 60 -8.85 14.67 -25.09
CA SER A 60 -9.61 13.92 -24.10
C SER A 60 -10.98 13.59 -24.69
N SER A 61 -11.04 12.50 -25.43
CA SER A 61 -12.28 11.77 -25.72
C SER A 61 -12.95 11.24 -24.46
N ALA A 62 -12.40 11.48 -23.26
CA ALA A 62 -13.24 11.78 -22.11
C ALA A 62 -13.80 13.21 -22.29
N GLN A 63 -14.65 13.49 -23.29
CA GLN A 63 -16.08 13.24 -23.13
C GLN A 63 -16.27 12.20 -22.03
N VAL A 64 -16.22 12.66 -20.76
CA VAL A 64 -16.99 11.97 -19.73
C VAL A 64 -18.35 11.85 -20.38
N ASP A 65 -18.57 10.64 -20.82
CA ASP A 65 -19.66 10.29 -21.65
C ASP A 65 -20.82 10.42 -20.69
N ASN A 66 -21.47 11.57 -20.71
CA ASN A 66 -22.78 11.77 -20.12
C ASN A 66 -23.82 10.90 -20.89
N ARG A 67 -23.43 9.72 -21.41
CA ARG A 67 -24.26 8.56 -21.72
C ARG A 67 -24.88 7.96 -20.43
N GLY A 68 -25.29 8.83 -19.50
CA GLY A 68 -26.18 8.52 -18.38
C GLY A 68 -25.57 7.88 -17.13
N GLY A 69 -24.25 7.67 -17.05
CA GLY A 69 -23.59 7.03 -15.89
C GLY A 69 -22.84 8.00 -14.95
N ASP A 70 -22.53 7.53 -13.73
CA ASP A 70 -21.69 8.30 -12.78
C ASP A 70 -20.25 8.41 -13.32
N PRO A 71 -19.68 9.62 -13.48
CA PRO A 71 -18.28 9.78 -13.89
C PRO A 71 -17.29 9.05 -12.98
N VAL A 72 -17.57 8.95 -11.68
CA VAL A 72 -16.72 8.23 -10.73
C VAL A 72 -16.64 6.76 -11.12
N ASP A 73 -17.76 6.13 -11.48
CA ASP A 73 -17.81 4.73 -11.92
C ASP A 73 -16.97 4.51 -13.16
N THR A 74 -17.09 5.42 -14.13
CA THR A 74 -16.34 5.36 -15.39
C THR A 74 -14.84 5.46 -15.14
N MET A 75 -14.41 6.35 -14.24
CA MET A 75 -13.00 6.53 -13.91
C MET A 75 -12.41 5.32 -13.17
N ILE A 76 -13.17 4.72 -12.25
CA ILE A 76 -12.77 3.49 -11.56
C ILE A 76 -12.71 2.32 -12.55
N ALA A 77 -13.76 2.12 -13.35
CA ALA A 77 -13.88 0.97 -14.26
C ALA A 77 -12.80 0.99 -15.37
N SER A 78 -12.49 2.18 -15.90
CA SER A 78 -11.38 2.35 -16.86
C SER A 78 -9.99 2.20 -16.21
N GLY A 79 -9.92 2.26 -14.87
CA GLY A 79 -8.67 2.30 -14.13
C GLY A 79 -7.87 3.59 -14.37
N SER A 80 -8.55 4.67 -14.76
CA SER A 80 -7.96 6.01 -14.92
C SER A 80 -7.82 6.76 -13.60
N ALA A 81 -8.53 6.31 -12.56
CA ALA A 81 -8.39 6.80 -11.19
C ALA A 81 -8.56 5.69 -10.15
N VAL A 82 -8.08 5.96 -8.94
CA VAL A 82 -8.45 5.19 -7.75
C VAL A 82 -9.35 6.05 -6.89
N ILE A 83 -10.59 5.60 -6.68
CA ILE A 83 -11.54 6.19 -5.74
C ILE A 83 -12.13 5.03 -4.94
N GLY A 84 -11.63 4.82 -3.71
CA GLY A 84 -11.96 3.60 -2.96
C GLY A 84 -11.21 3.44 -1.63
N THR A 85 -10.81 2.22 -1.31
CA THR A 85 -10.07 1.89 -0.07
C THR A 85 -8.56 1.75 -0.34
N PRO A 86 -7.72 1.62 0.71
CA PRO A 86 -6.32 1.25 0.55
C PRO A 86 -6.11 -0.01 -0.30
N ASP A 87 -6.99 -1.01 -0.19
CA ASP A 87 -6.88 -2.25 -0.96
C ASP A 87 -7.11 -2.02 -2.45
N ASP A 88 -8.04 -1.13 -2.81
CA ASP A 88 -8.28 -0.73 -4.20
C ASP A 88 -7.03 -0.03 -4.79
N ALA A 89 -6.34 0.78 -3.98
CA ALA A 89 -5.07 1.40 -4.38
C ALA A 89 -3.96 0.36 -4.61
N VAL A 90 -3.81 -0.62 -3.70
CA VAL A 90 -2.85 -1.73 -3.87
C VAL A 90 -3.17 -2.52 -5.13
N ALA A 91 -4.43 -2.87 -5.35
CA ALA A 91 -4.88 -3.60 -6.53
C ALA A 91 -4.58 -2.84 -7.83
N GLN A 92 -4.80 -1.52 -7.84
CA GLN A 92 -4.46 -0.69 -9.01
C GLN A 92 -2.96 -0.70 -9.31
N ILE A 93 -2.11 -0.55 -8.28
CA ILE A 93 -0.66 -0.57 -8.49
C ILE A 93 -0.20 -1.92 -9.02
N ARG A 94 -0.69 -3.03 -8.46
CA ARG A 94 -0.40 -4.38 -8.96
C ARG A 94 -0.86 -4.57 -10.40
N ARG A 95 -2.07 -4.13 -10.74
CA ARG A 95 -2.58 -4.15 -12.12
C ARG A 95 -1.69 -3.36 -13.08
N LEU A 96 -1.16 -2.22 -12.65
CA LEU A 96 -0.20 -1.45 -13.46
C LEU A 96 1.10 -2.25 -13.65
N GLN A 97 1.64 -2.84 -12.59
CA GLN A 97 2.84 -3.71 -12.70
C GLN A 97 2.60 -4.89 -13.64
N ASP A 98 1.44 -5.55 -13.56
CA ASP A 98 1.09 -6.68 -14.44
C ASP A 98 0.99 -6.23 -15.91
N LYS A 99 0.47 -5.02 -16.17
CA LYS A 99 0.24 -4.52 -17.53
C LYS A 99 1.50 -4.03 -18.24
N GLN A 100 2.42 -3.37 -17.53
CA GLN A 100 3.57 -2.69 -18.15
C GLN A 100 4.93 -3.12 -17.58
N GLY A 101 4.93 -4.00 -16.58
CA GLY A 101 6.11 -4.35 -15.81
C GLY A 101 6.42 -3.34 -14.72
N ASP A 102 7.59 -3.50 -14.10
CA ASP A 102 8.07 -2.64 -13.04
C ASP A 102 8.20 -1.18 -13.48
N PHE A 103 8.02 -0.28 -12.52
CA PHE A 103 8.27 1.15 -12.68
C PHE A 103 8.89 1.72 -11.41
N GLY A 104 9.72 2.75 -11.56
CA GLY A 104 10.49 3.27 -10.44
C GLY A 104 9.69 4.06 -9.42
N CYS A 105 8.63 4.76 -9.82
CA CYS A 105 7.79 5.49 -8.88
C CYS A 105 6.41 5.81 -9.47
N PHE A 106 5.40 5.72 -8.60
CA PHE A 106 4.05 6.23 -8.84
C PHE A 106 3.89 7.57 -8.11
N LEU A 107 3.39 8.57 -8.82
CA LEU A 107 3.10 9.90 -8.31
C LEU A 107 1.59 10.09 -8.26
N GLN A 108 1.08 10.48 -7.09
CA GLN A 108 -0.32 10.85 -6.97
C GLN A 108 -0.53 12.24 -7.57
N LEU A 109 -1.46 12.34 -8.51
CA LEU A 109 -1.88 13.64 -9.06
C LEU A 109 -2.69 14.41 -8.02
N ALA A 110 -2.28 15.63 -7.69
CA ALA A 110 -3.13 16.52 -6.90
C ALA A 110 -4.29 17.05 -7.76
N HIS A 111 -5.52 16.72 -7.38
CA HIS A 111 -6.72 16.95 -8.20
C HIS A 111 -7.83 17.75 -7.50
N ASN A 112 -7.69 18.05 -6.21
CA ASN A 112 -8.66 18.83 -5.41
C ASN A 112 -10.09 18.23 -5.42
N TRP A 113 -10.22 16.90 -5.39
CA TRP A 113 -11.56 16.26 -5.37
C TRP A 113 -12.22 16.29 -4.01
N ALA A 114 -11.43 16.31 -2.93
CA ALA A 114 -11.91 16.34 -1.56
C ALA A 114 -11.45 17.62 -0.85
N ASP A 115 -12.05 17.92 0.30
CA ASP A 115 -11.55 18.98 1.18
C ASP A 115 -10.15 18.64 1.73
N PHE A 116 -9.54 19.62 2.41
CA PHE A 116 -8.15 19.49 2.87
C PHE A 116 -7.97 18.37 3.89
N ASP A 117 -8.93 18.18 4.80
CA ASP A 117 -8.83 17.17 5.85
C ASP A 117 -8.98 15.76 5.28
N SER A 118 -9.95 15.56 4.38
CA SER A 118 -10.14 14.31 3.66
C SER A 118 -8.97 13.99 2.74
N THR A 119 -8.36 15.00 2.10
CA THR A 119 -7.16 14.82 1.27
C THR A 119 -5.97 14.36 2.11
N LYS A 120 -5.71 15.01 3.25
CA LYS A 120 -4.67 14.56 4.18
C LYS A 120 -4.93 13.15 4.68
N LYS A 121 -6.20 12.81 4.98
CA LYS A 121 -6.57 11.48 5.44
C LYS A 121 -6.26 10.41 4.38
N SER A 122 -6.57 10.69 3.11
CA SER A 122 -6.20 9.83 1.99
C SER A 122 -4.67 9.57 1.94
N TYR A 123 -3.85 10.60 2.13
CA TYR A 123 -2.39 10.45 2.18
C TYR A 123 -1.90 9.65 3.39
N GLU A 124 -2.51 9.88 4.56
CA GLU A 124 -2.23 9.08 5.76
C GLU A 124 -2.53 7.59 5.52
N LEU A 125 -3.71 7.29 4.96
CA LEU A 125 -4.13 5.93 4.64
C LEU A 125 -3.19 5.28 3.62
N TRP A 126 -2.75 6.03 2.61
CA TRP A 126 -1.79 5.54 1.63
C TRP A 126 -0.49 5.12 2.32
N GLN A 127 0.07 6.02 3.14
CA GLN A 127 1.34 5.75 3.80
C GLN A 127 1.24 4.60 4.82
N ARG A 128 0.12 4.49 5.54
CA ARG A 128 -0.07 3.47 6.59
C ARG A 128 -0.45 2.09 6.04
N TYR A 129 -1.29 2.03 5.01
CA TYR A 129 -1.93 0.78 4.59
C TYR A 129 -1.58 0.34 3.17
N VAL A 130 -1.19 1.26 2.28
CA VAL A 130 -0.80 0.92 0.90
C VAL A 130 0.70 0.64 0.82
N MET A 131 1.53 1.58 1.29
CA MET A 131 3.00 1.49 1.14
C MET A 131 3.62 0.23 1.75
N PRO A 132 3.23 -0.27 2.93
CA PRO A 132 3.81 -1.50 3.49
C PRO A 132 3.50 -2.74 2.64
N GLN A 133 2.32 -2.79 2.02
CA GLN A 133 1.92 -3.91 1.15
C GLN A 133 2.70 -3.93 -0.17
N LEU A 134 3.11 -2.76 -0.66
CA LEU A 134 3.87 -2.64 -1.91
C LEU A 134 5.38 -2.81 -1.72
N THR A 135 5.91 -2.37 -0.58
CA THR A 135 7.35 -2.43 -0.29
C THR A 135 7.78 -3.73 0.42
N GLY A 136 6.82 -4.51 0.93
CA GLY A 136 7.12 -5.70 1.72
C GLY A 136 7.72 -5.39 3.09
N ALA A 137 7.51 -4.17 3.61
CA ALA A 137 8.10 -3.72 4.87
C ALA A 137 7.77 -4.63 6.07
N ASN A 138 6.65 -5.34 6.04
CA ASN A 138 6.22 -6.25 7.10
C ASN A 138 6.55 -7.73 6.83
N ARG A 139 7.11 -8.09 5.66
CA ARG A 139 7.33 -9.49 5.26
C ARG A 139 8.06 -10.31 6.34
N ASN A 140 9.12 -9.75 6.94
CA ASN A 140 9.86 -10.46 7.99
C ASN A 140 9.09 -10.58 9.30
N ARG A 141 8.22 -9.59 9.61
CA ARG A 141 7.36 -9.64 10.80
C ARG A 141 6.29 -10.70 10.64
N ASP A 142 5.69 -10.79 9.45
CA ASP A 142 4.66 -11.78 9.13
C ASP A 142 5.23 -13.20 9.24
N ILE A 143 6.40 -13.44 8.62
CA ILE A 143 7.12 -14.73 8.72
C ILE A 143 7.47 -15.05 10.17
N SER A 144 7.95 -14.07 10.95
CA SER A 144 8.27 -14.30 12.36
C SER A 144 7.03 -14.64 13.18
N LEU A 145 5.92 -13.94 12.95
CA LEU A 145 4.67 -14.16 13.67
C LEU A 145 4.12 -15.55 13.39
N GLU A 146 4.10 -15.95 12.12
CA GLU A 146 3.68 -17.28 11.68
C GLU A 146 4.54 -18.36 12.36
N TRP A 147 5.87 -18.24 12.24
CA TRP A 147 6.79 -19.21 12.86
C TRP A 147 6.62 -19.31 14.38
N THR A 148 6.54 -18.18 15.08
CA THR A 148 6.35 -18.16 16.54
C THR A 148 5.03 -18.79 16.94
N THR A 149 3.96 -18.54 16.18
CA THR A 149 2.63 -19.11 16.43
C THR A 149 2.63 -20.62 16.23
N GLU A 150 3.25 -21.12 15.16
CA GLU A 150 3.38 -22.55 14.88
C GLU A 150 4.22 -23.30 15.93
N HIS A 151 5.22 -22.63 16.51
CA HIS A 151 6.14 -23.24 17.47
C HIS A 151 5.83 -22.88 18.93
N GLY A 152 4.66 -22.28 19.18
CA GLY A 152 4.29 -21.69 20.46
C GLY A 152 4.39 -22.65 21.63
N GLU A 153 3.90 -23.89 21.48
CA GLU A 153 3.95 -24.91 22.54
C GLU A 153 5.38 -25.23 22.96
N ARG A 154 6.29 -25.41 22.00
CA ARG A 154 7.70 -25.69 22.26
C ARG A 154 8.38 -24.50 22.95
N LEU A 155 8.12 -23.29 22.47
CA LEU A 155 8.72 -22.07 23.01
C LEU A 155 8.24 -21.82 24.45
N MET A 156 6.94 -21.96 24.70
CA MET A 156 6.35 -21.81 26.03
C MET A 156 6.78 -22.91 26.99
N GLY A 157 6.85 -24.16 26.53
CA GLY A 157 7.34 -25.28 27.34
C GLY A 157 8.79 -25.10 27.76
N GLY A 158 9.66 -24.65 26.84
CA GLY A 158 11.05 -24.30 27.16
C GLY A 158 11.15 -23.15 28.16
N ALA A 159 10.35 -22.09 27.99
CA ALA A 159 10.32 -20.95 28.89
C ALA A 159 9.86 -21.34 30.32
N MET A 160 8.79 -22.13 30.44
CA MET A 160 8.32 -22.63 31.74
C MET A 160 9.36 -23.49 32.43
N LYS A 161 10.00 -24.41 31.69
CA LYS A 161 11.04 -25.28 32.24
C LYS A 161 12.21 -24.47 32.79
N ALA A 162 12.73 -23.51 32.02
CA ALA A 162 13.82 -22.64 32.46
C ALA A 162 13.43 -21.82 33.72
N ALA A 163 12.19 -21.33 33.80
CA ALA A 163 11.71 -20.61 34.97
C ALA A 163 11.69 -21.51 36.22
N MET A 164 11.20 -22.74 36.11
CA MET A 164 11.19 -23.71 37.22
C MET A 164 12.62 -24.04 37.69
N GLU A 165 13.55 -24.29 36.76
CA GLU A 165 14.95 -24.57 37.08
C GLU A 165 15.61 -23.40 37.83
N MET A 166 15.30 -22.15 37.46
CA MET A 166 15.79 -20.95 38.16
C MET A 166 15.21 -20.82 39.56
N PHE A 167 13.92 -21.11 39.76
CA PHE A 167 13.31 -21.12 41.09
C PHE A 167 13.96 -22.17 41.99
N GLU A 168 14.15 -23.39 41.50
CA GLU A 168 14.81 -24.46 42.25
C GLU A 168 16.26 -24.10 42.61
N LYS A 169 17.01 -23.51 41.67
CA LYS A 169 18.38 -23.06 41.91
C LYS A 169 18.41 -22.00 43.01
N HIS A 170 17.52 -21.01 42.94
CA HIS A 170 17.45 -19.96 43.96
C HIS A 170 17.12 -20.52 45.36
N GLN A 171 16.17 -21.47 45.46
CA GLN A 171 15.86 -22.10 46.74
C GLN A 171 17.06 -22.86 47.32
N LYS A 172 17.82 -23.58 46.49
CA LYS A 172 19.04 -24.29 46.92
C LYS A 172 20.11 -23.31 47.41
N GLU A 173 20.31 -22.19 46.72
CA GLU A 173 21.24 -21.15 47.13
C GLU A 173 20.85 -20.52 48.47
N GLN A 174 19.56 -20.23 48.69
CA GLN A 174 19.06 -19.71 49.96
C GLN A 174 19.22 -20.71 51.12
N ALA A 175 18.91 -21.98 50.87
CA ALA A 175 19.10 -23.04 51.87
C ALA A 175 20.57 -23.25 52.25
N ALA A 176 21.50 -23.09 51.28
CA ALA A 176 22.93 -23.15 51.52
C ALA A 176 23.40 -21.97 52.39
N LYS A 177 22.98 -20.74 52.06
CA LYS A 177 23.30 -19.54 52.86
C LYS A 177 22.79 -19.64 54.29
N ALA A 178 21.55 -20.07 54.48
CA ALA A 178 20.98 -20.23 55.83
C ALA A 178 21.73 -21.29 56.66
N LYS A 179 22.30 -22.32 56.02
CA LYS A 179 23.17 -23.30 56.69
C LYS A 179 24.54 -22.72 57.04
N GLU A 180 25.10 -21.88 56.19
CA GLU A 180 26.38 -21.20 56.40
C GLU A 180 26.29 -20.18 57.54
N GLU A 181 25.20 -19.42 57.63
CA GLU A 181 24.93 -18.47 58.72
C GLU A 181 24.63 -19.15 60.07
N ALA A 182 24.23 -20.42 60.07
CA ALA A 182 23.93 -21.21 61.26
C ALA A 182 25.13 -22.04 61.78
N SER A 183 26.26 -22.04 61.06
CA SER A 183 27.51 -22.72 61.43
C SER A 183 28.53 -21.78 62.04
#